data_AF-A0AAW2UQ07-F1
#
_entry.id   AF-A0AAW2UQ07-F1
#
_cell.length_a   1.000
_cell.length_b   1.000
_cell.length_c   1.000
_cell.angle_alpha   90.00
_cell.angle_beta   90.00
_cell.angle_gamma   90.00
#
_symmetry.space_group_name_H-M   'P 1'
#
loop_
_entity.id
_entity.type
_entity.pdbx_description
1 polymer ?
#
loop_
_entity_poly.entity_id
_entity_poly.type
_entity_poly.pdbx_seq_one_letter_code
_entity_poly.pdbx_strand_id
1 'polypeptide(L)'
;MPKSPDLIEIQTIGPLHREMLSSPPPRGSMCKESASPSPPSSSSPDRYSRRSEESSPLISNMSDRSMDSPVRIGSRAQHNTSSILKPLSPPPSNRQVPPPPPPLSAPSRPPVSVPPAPPPPPPPLNKEPARGWDKNPPVKETEHSSEGVERDMEATPKPKLKPLHWDKVAGSSPPGQDNGNRVLDPKKAQNIAILLRALNVTVEEVCDGLLEGNTDTLGTELLESLLKMAPTKEEERKLKEYKDASPTKLGAAERFLKAVLDIPNAFKRVDAMLYVSNFDSEVEYLKKSFATLEAACEELRTSRMFLKLLEAVLKTGNRMNVGTNRGDAHAFKLDTLLKLVDVKGADGKTTLLHFVVQEIIRSEGARLYGGSATETSAMNDDAKCRKLGLQVVSGLSSELSSVKKAAAMDAEVLSNDVSKLSKGIADIGEVIRLNKPISMEESSTNKFSDSMNSFMKKAEEEIIRIQAQESVALSLVKEITEYFHGNSAKEEAHPFRIFMIVRDFLTILDRVCKEVGMINERTTVSSAHKFPVPVNPLLQQVSGGCHNGRQHTSSDEEESS
;
A
#
# COMPACT_ATOMS: atom_id res chain seq x y z
N MET A 1 40.34 -11.92 -27.94
CA MET A 1 38.87 -12.00 -28.06
C MET A 1 38.26 -12.84 -26.94
N PRO A 2 38.02 -12.29 -25.74
CA PRO A 2 36.89 -12.70 -24.91
C PRO A 2 35.59 -12.05 -25.43
N LYS A 3 34.43 -12.57 -25.04
CA LYS A 3 33.11 -12.17 -25.58
C LYS A 3 32.47 -11.04 -24.75
N SER A 4 31.72 -10.17 -25.42
CA SER A 4 30.88 -9.15 -24.79
C SER A 4 29.68 -9.77 -24.07
N PRO A 5 29.30 -9.27 -22.88
CA PRO A 5 27.94 -9.40 -22.36
C PRO A 5 27.05 -8.24 -22.86
N ASP A 6 25.96 -8.63 -23.51
CA ASP A 6 24.63 -8.00 -23.63
C ASP A 6 24.44 -6.53 -24.04
N LEU A 7 23.42 -6.33 -24.87
CA LEU A 7 22.97 -5.04 -25.38
C LEU A 7 22.21 -4.26 -24.30
N ILE A 8 22.52 -2.97 -24.18
CA ILE A 8 21.58 -1.97 -23.66
C ILE A 8 21.11 -1.15 -24.84
N GLU A 9 19.83 -1.30 -25.19
CA GLU A 9 19.11 -0.48 -26.17
C GLU A 9 18.92 0.93 -25.60
N ILE A 10 19.45 1.94 -26.31
CA ILE A 10 19.30 3.36 -25.96
C ILE A 10 18.49 4.00 -27.08
N GLN A 11 17.31 4.53 -26.74
CA GLN A 11 16.48 5.29 -27.65
C GLN A 11 16.73 6.79 -27.45
N THR A 12 17.09 7.49 -28.51
CA THR A 12 17.20 8.96 -28.52
C THR A 12 15.81 9.57 -28.40
N ILE A 13 15.57 10.36 -27.34
CA ILE A 13 14.33 11.11 -27.15
C ILE A 13 14.55 12.54 -27.65
N GLY A 14 13.63 13.04 -28.49
CA GLY A 14 13.68 14.42 -29.00
C GLY A 14 13.22 15.46 -27.96
N PRO A 15 13.59 16.75 -28.13
CA PRO A 15 13.25 17.78 -27.16
C PRO A 15 11.75 18.11 -27.17
N LEU A 16 11.11 18.04 -26.00
CA LEU A 16 9.79 18.62 -25.74
C LEU A 16 9.91 20.02 -25.10
N HIS A 17 8.85 20.81 -25.24
CA HIS A 17 8.93 22.27 -25.13
C HIS A 17 8.99 22.81 -23.69
N ARG A 18 9.63 23.97 -23.50
CA ARG A 18 10.04 24.52 -22.19
C ARG A 18 9.04 25.53 -21.61
N GLU A 19 7.83 25.10 -21.26
CA GLU A 19 6.82 25.97 -20.62
C GLU A 19 6.04 25.29 -19.48
N MET A 20 6.66 25.11 -18.31
CA MET A 20 5.98 24.72 -17.05
C MET A 20 6.62 25.38 -15.80
N LEU A 21 7.16 26.60 -15.93
CA LEU A 21 7.80 27.34 -14.83
C LEU A 21 7.33 28.80 -14.71
N SER A 22 6.00 29.03 -14.67
CA SER A 22 5.41 30.25 -14.13
C SER A 22 3.90 30.12 -13.90
N SER A 23 3.46 29.84 -12.68
CA SER A 23 2.10 30.16 -12.17
C SER A 23 2.03 29.97 -10.65
N PRO A 24 1.81 31.03 -9.85
CA PRO A 24 1.54 30.91 -8.41
C PRO A 24 0.04 30.66 -8.14
N PRO A 25 -0.32 30.01 -7.01
CA PRO A 25 -1.72 29.79 -6.65
C PRO A 25 -2.43 31.10 -6.24
N PRO A 26 -3.75 31.21 -6.46
CA PRO A 26 -4.52 32.40 -6.08
C PRO A 26 -4.59 32.55 -4.56
N ARG A 27 -4.28 33.75 -4.05
CA ARG A 27 -4.41 34.07 -2.62
C ARG A 27 -5.86 34.42 -2.29
N GLY A 28 -6.50 33.60 -1.45
CA GLY A 28 -7.73 33.99 -0.75
C GLY A 28 -7.48 35.17 0.19
N SER A 29 -8.35 36.18 0.15
CA SER A 29 -8.22 37.40 0.97
C SER A 29 -8.77 37.18 2.38
N MET A 30 -7.91 37.24 3.40
CA MET A 30 -8.36 37.37 4.79
C MET A 30 -8.79 38.81 5.07
N CYS A 31 -10.09 39.05 5.23
CA CYS A 31 -10.61 40.23 5.90
C CYS A 31 -10.61 40.01 7.42
N LYS A 32 -10.47 41.10 8.18
CA LYS A 32 -10.45 41.09 9.65
C LYS A 32 -11.88 41.15 10.19
N GLU A 33 -12.15 40.41 11.25
CA GLU A 33 -13.36 40.58 12.06
C GLU A 33 -12.99 41.08 13.46
N SER A 34 -13.80 41.98 14.03
CA SER A 34 -13.60 42.52 15.38
C SER A 34 -14.88 43.16 15.93
N ALA A 35 -15.16 42.87 17.19
CA ALA A 35 -16.24 43.41 18.04
C ALA A 35 -17.68 42.89 17.80
N SER A 36 -18.30 42.44 18.89
CA SER A 36 -19.72 42.04 19.02
C SER A 36 -20.65 43.27 19.13
N PRO A 37 -21.98 43.09 19.06
CA PRO A 37 -22.72 42.86 20.32
C PRO A 37 -23.89 41.85 20.24
N SER A 38 -24.40 41.49 21.41
CA SER A 38 -25.54 40.59 21.66
C SER A 38 -26.88 41.36 21.79
N PRO A 39 -28.00 40.74 22.18
CA PRO A 39 -28.84 39.80 21.43
C PRO A 39 -30.31 40.31 21.33
N PRO A 40 -31.27 39.47 20.89
CA PRO A 40 -32.63 39.54 21.43
C PRO A 40 -33.16 38.18 21.93
N SER A 41 -34.28 38.21 22.66
CA SER A 41 -34.86 37.07 23.39
C SER A 41 -36.33 36.78 23.04
N SER A 42 -36.80 35.64 23.58
CA SER A 42 -38.16 35.40 24.12
C SER A 42 -39.41 35.30 23.21
N SER A 43 -40.14 34.20 23.45
CA SER A 43 -41.60 34.02 23.51
C SER A 43 -42.50 34.06 22.25
N SER A 44 -43.15 32.92 22.01
CA SER A 44 -44.43 32.66 21.33
C SER A 44 -45.64 33.00 22.24
N PRO A 45 -46.93 32.69 21.89
CA PRO A 45 -47.63 32.60 20.59
C PRO A 45 -48.96 33.43 20.58
N ASP A 46 -49.80 33.38 19.52
CA ASP A 46 -51.16 32.74 19.51
C ASP A 46 -51.92 32.89 18.14
N ARG A 47 -53.18 32.43 18.09
CA ARG A 47 -54.03 32.13 16.90
C ARG A 47 -54.95 33.27 16.41
N TYR A 48 -55.43 33.16 15.15
CA TYR A 48 -56.82 33.29 14.59
C TYR A 48 -56.78 33.68 13.08
N SER A 49 -57.78 33.50 12.19
CA SER A 49 -58.73 32.40 11.90
C SER A 49 -59.57 32.69 10.60
N ARG A 50 -59.78 31.69 9.70
CA ARG A 50 -60.63 31.72 8.45
C ARG A 50 -60.15 32.69 7.33
N ARG A 51 -60.55 32.61 6.04
CA ARG A 51 -61.46 31.79 5.19
C ARG A 51 -60.61 31.15 4.04
N SER A 52 -60.96 30.11 3.27
CA SER A 52 -62.17 29.81 2.45
C SER A 52 -62.31 30.80 1.25
N GLU A 53 -62.67 30.49 0.00
CA GLU A 53 -63.13 29.31 -0.80
C GLU A 53 -62.37 29.38 -2.21
N GLU A 54 -62.28 28.47 -3.20
CA GLU A 54 -62.79 27.11 -3.57
C GLU A 54 -62.01 26.48 -4.80
N SER A 55 -62.45 25.31 -5.33
CA SER A 55 -62.36 24.78 -6.73
C SER A 55 -61.15 24.02 -7.37
N SER A 56 -61.52 23.13 -8.32
CA SER A 56 -60.77 22.22 -9.25
C SER A 56 -61.50 22.23 -10.63
N PRO A 57 -61.26 21.43 -11.73
CA PRO A 57 -60.53 20.15 -11.88
C PRO A 57 -59.83 19.83 -13.26
N LEU A 58 -59.36 18.57 -13.38
CA LEU A 58 -59.19 17.64 -14.53
C LEU A 58 -59.56 18.06 -15.99
N ILE A 59 -58.85 17.50 -17.02
CA ILE A 59 -59.38 16.47 -17.99
C ILE A 59 -58.41 16.08 -19.16
N SER A 60 -58.16 14.76 -19.32
CA SER A 60 -57.81 13.98 -20.56
C SER A 60 -56.56 14.30 -21.44
N ASN A 61 -56.25 13.58 -22.54
CA ASN A 61 -56.05 12.14 -22.88
C ASN A 61 -55.79 12.01 -24.43
N MET A 62 -55.47 10.80 -24.94
CA MET A 62 -55.42 10.37 -26.37
C MET A 62 -54.24 10.86 -27.24
N SER A 63 -53.86 10.22 -28.35
CA SER A 63 -53.69 8.77 -28.67
C SER A 63 -53.01 8.56 -30.04
N ASP A 64 -52.09 7.58 -30.09
CA ASP A 64 -51.76 6.65 -31.20
C ASP A 64 -51.98 7.03 -32.69
N ARG A 65 -50.91 6.97 -33.51
CA ARG A 65 -50.89 6.17 -34.77
C ARG A 65 -49.49 5.94 -35.37
N SER A 66 -49.38 4.84 -36.12
CA SER A 66 -48.17 4.35 -36.83
C SER A 66 -48.34 4.45 -38.36
N MET A 67 -47.24 4.51 -39.14
CA MET A 67 -46.94 3.54 -40.23
C MET A 67 -45.71 3.89 -41.12
N ASP A 68 -44.89 2.85 -41.36
CA ASP A 68 -44.11 2.47 -42.57
C ASP A 68 -42.95 3.29 -43.19
N SER A 69 -42.19 2.60 -44.07
CA SER A 69 -41.00 3.03 -44.85
C SER A 69 -41.23 2.75 -46.37
N PRO A 70 -40.26 2.52 -47.30
CA PRO A 70 -38.80 2.76 -47.39
C PRO A 70 -38.37 3.42 -48.77
N VAL A 71 -37.22 3.02 -49.36
CA VAL A 71 -36.66 3.36 -50.72
C VAL A 71 -35.88 4.71 -50.78
N ARG A 72 -34.65 4.93 -51.32
CA ARG A 72 -33.52 4.19 -51.98
C ARG A 72 -33.21 4.72 -53.42
N ILE A 73 -31.92 4.77 -53.80
CA ILE A 73 -31.31 5.12 -55.11
C ILE A 73 -31.18 6.66 -55.36
N GLY A 74 -30.07 7.22 -55.90
CA GLY A 74 -28.71 6.68 -56.13
C GLY A 74 -27.91 7.32 -57.30
N SER A 75 -26.58 7.13 -57.31
CA SER A 75 -25.60 7.54 -58.36
C SER A 75 -25.29 9.07 -58.42
N ARG A 76 -24.23 9.60 -59.08
CA ARG A 76 -23.25 9.12 -60.09
C ARG A 76 -21.99 10.05 -60.10
N ALA A 77 -20.79 9.76 -60.64
CA ALA A 77 -19.85 8.62 -60.61
C ALA A 77 -18.54 8.99 -61.38
N GLN A 78 -17.45 8.21 -61.22
CA GLN A 78 -16.20 8.19 -62.07
C GLN A 78 -15.22 9.37 -61.86
N HIS A 79 -13.89 9.29 -62.12
CA HIS A 79 -13.01 8.30 -62.79
C HIS A 79 -11.79 7.94 -61.87
N ASN A 80 -11.07 6.81 -61.89
CA ASN A 80 -10.85 5.65 -62.79
C ASN A 80 -9.50 5.63 -63.57
N THR A 81 -8.45 5.07 -62.96
CA THR A 81 -7.31 4.31 -63.57
C THR A 81 -6.62 3.53 -62.42
N SER A 82 -6.29 2.24 -62.40
CA SER A 82 -5.92 1.19 -63.38
C SER A 82 -4.44 0.76 -63.24
N SER A 83 -4.18 -0.21 -62.36
CA SER A 83 -3.07 -1.17 -62.54
C SER A 83 -3.44 -2.51 -61.85
N ILE A 84 -3.02 -3.63 -62.44
CA ILE A 84 -3.48 -4.98 -62.06
C ILE A 84 -2.27 -5.84 -61.69
N LEU A 85 -2.31 -6.47 -60.50
CA LEU A 85 -1.45 -7.59 -60.11
C LEU A 85 -2.29 -8.70 -59.48
N LYS A 86 -1.78 -9.94 -59.55
CA LYS A 86 -2.52 -11.17 -59.19
C LYS A 86 -2.67 -11.33 -57.67
N PRO A 87 -3.74 -11.99 -57.19
CA PRO A 87 -3.86 -12.38 -55.78
C PRO A 87 -2.76 -13.39 -55.39
N LEU A 88 -2.26 -13.29 -54.16
CA LEU A 88 -1.28 -14.22 -53.60
C LEU A 88 -1.94 -15.53 -53.15
N SER A 89 -1.12 -16.59 -53.11
CA SER A 89 -1.50 -17.92 -52.61
C SER A 89 -1.71 -17.93 -51.09
N PRO A 90 -2.51 -18.87 -50.54
CA PRO A 90 -2.68 -19.03 -49.09
C PRO A 90 -1.38 -19.45 -48.39
N PRO A 91 -1.24 -19.18 -47.08
CA PRO A 91 -0.02 -19.46 -46.32
C PRO A 91 0.22 -20.98 -46.13
N PRO A 92 1.49 -21.43 -46.08
CA PRO A 92 1.81 -22.84 -45.88
C PRO A 92 1.53 -23.27 -44.43
N SER A 93 0.91 -24.45 -44.27
CA SER A 93 0.68 -25.03 -42.95
C SER A 93 1.96 -25.54 -42.29
N ASN A 94 2.10 -25.22 -41.00
CA ASN A 94 2.69 -26.07 -39.97
C ASN A 94 4.05 -26.74 -40.27
N ARG A 95 5.16 -26.03 -39.99
CA ARG A 95 6.41 -26.69 -39.56
C ARG A 95 6.52 -26.60 -38.04
N GLN A 96 6.34 -27.73 -37.35
CA GLN A 96 6.66 -27.83 -35.94
C GLN A 96 8.17 -27.64 -35.74
N VAL A 97 8.55 -26.74 -34.82
CA VAL A 97 9.91 -26.70 -34.26
C VAL A 97 9.99 -27.84 -33.23
N PRO A 98 11.00 -28.72 -33.27
CA PRO A 98 11.16 -29.74 -32.24
C PRO A 98 11.43 -29.08 -30.88
N PRO A 99 10.89 -29.63 -29.76
CA PRO A 99 11.18 -29.09 -28.44
C PRO A 99 12.69 -29.20 -28.12
N PRO A 100 13.24 -28.30 -27.29
CA PRO A 100 14.63 -28.40 -26.86
C PRO A 100 14.85 -29.71 -26.07
N PRO A 101 16.05 -30.31 -26.13
CA PRO A 101 16.37 -31.49 -25.34
C PRO A 101 16.30 -31.18 -23.84
N PRO A 102 15.94 -32.16 -22.99
CA PRO A 102 15.95 -31.98 -21.54
C PRO A 102 17.38 -31.69 -21.05
N PRO A 103 17.54 -30.92 -19.96
CA PRO A 103 18.85 -30.62 -19.41
C PRO A 103 19.57 -31.90 -18.97
N LEU A 104 20.83 -32.03 -19.36
CA LEU A 104 21.71 -33.12 -18.90
C LEU A 104 21.76 -33.14 -17.37
N SER A 105 21.47 -34.31 -16.78
CA SER A 105 21.49 -34.49 -15.34
C SER A 105 22.91 -34.25 -14.80
N ALA A 106 23.05 -33.34 -13.83
CA ALA A 106 24.32 -33.10 -13.17
C ALA A 106 24.81 -34.37 -12.44
N PRO A 107 26.13 -34.64 -12.43
CA PRO A 107 26.67 -35.84 -11.78
C PRO A 107 26.38 -35.83 -10.28
N SER A 108 25.92 -36.97 -9.75
CA SER A 108 25.51 -37.11 -8.36
C SER A 108 26.67 -36.84 -7.39
N ARG A 109 26.50 -35.84 -6.52
CA ARG A 109 27.43 -35.58 -5.41
C ARG A 109 27.35 -36.74 -4.39
N PRO A 110 28.48 -37.25 -3.87
CA PRO A 110 28.44 -38.29 -2.84
C PRO A 110 27.72 -37.80 -1.57
N PRO A 111 27.03 -38.69 -0.83
CA PRO A 111 26.25 -38.33 0.34
C PRO A 111 27.14 -37.80 1.46
N VAL A 112 26.69 -36.71 2.11
CA VAL A 112 27.30 -36.20 3.34
C VAL A 112 26.60 -36.87 4.51
N SER A 113 27.36 -37.50 5.41
CA SER A 113 26.82 -38.17 6.60
C SER A 113 26.15 -37.17 7.54
N VAL A 114 24.84 -37.34 7.77
CA VAL A 114 24.07 -36.57 8.75
C VAL A 114 23.99 -37.40 10.06
N PRO A 115 24.28 -36.84 11.24
CA PRO A 115 24.12 -37.55 12.50
C PRO A 115 22.63 -37.83 12.82
N PRO A 116 22.31 -38.92 13.55
CA PRO A 116 20.92 -39.26 13.85
C PRO A 116 20.26 -38.27 14.83
N ALA A 117 18.96 -38.06 14.65
CA ALA A 117 18.15 -37.24 15.55
C ALA A 117 17.90 -37.94 16.90
N PRO A 118 17.73 -37.19 18.01
CA PRO A 118 17.38 -37.76 19.31
C PRO A 118 15.96 -38.36 19.33
N PRO A 119 15.69 -39.35 20.19
CA PRO A 119 14.37 -39.97 20.30
C PRO A 119 13.32 -39.03 20.92
N PRO A 120 12.02 -39.22 20.59
CA PRO A 120 10.93 -38.43 21.17
C PRO A 120 10.68 -38.78 22.66
N PRO A 121 10.11 -37.84 23.45
CA PRO A 121 9.77 -38.08 24.85
C PRO A 121 8.61 -39.09 24.99
N PRO A 122 8.52 -39.82 26.12
CA PRO A 122 7.45 -40.78 26.37
C PRO A 122 6.08 -40.10 26.60
N PRO A 123 4.97 -40.78 26.29
CA PRO A 123 3.62 -40.24 26.50
C PRO A 123 3.28 -40.14 28.01
N PRO A 124 2.45 -39.16 28.41
CA PRO A 124 2.02 -39.02 29.80
C PRO A 124 1.11 -40.18 30.23
N LEU A 125 1.31 -40.66 31.46
CA LEU A 125 0.59 -41.79 32.03
C LEU A 125 -0.85 -41.39 32.45
N ASN A 126 -1.84 -42.18 32.04
CA ASN A 126 -3.24 -42.00 32.45
C ASN A 126 -3.38 -42.00 33.99
N LYS A 127 -4.23 -41.10 34.50
CA LYS A 127 -4.83 -41.17 35.84
C LYS A 127 -6.31 -40.83 35.75
N GLU A 128 -7.15 -41.70 36.33
CA GLU A 128 -8.61 -41.53 36.37
C GLU A 128 -9.06 -40.50 37.41
N PRO A 129 -10.29 -39.95 37.29
CA PRO A 129 -10.74 -38.83 38.12
C PRO A 129 -11.29 -39.24 39.50
N ALA A 130 -10.93 -38.49 40.53
CA ALA A 130 -11.52 -38.54 41.87
C ALA A 130 -12.36 -37.27 42.14
N ARG A 131 -13.29 -37.35 43.11
CA ARG A 131 -14.32 -36.32 43.39
C ARG A 131 -14.14 -35.71 44.79
N GLY A 132 -14.65 -34.49 44.99
CA GLY A 132 -15.36 -34.14 46.23
C GLY A 132 -14.76 -33.10 47.18
N TRP A 133 -15.39 -31.91 47.18
CA TRP A 133 -15.74 -31.05 48.33
C TRP A 133 -14.68 -30.46 49.30
N ASP A 134 -14.63 -29.12 49.29
CA ASP A 134 -14.67 -28.16 50.41
C ASP A 134 -13.80 -28.33 51.68
N LYS A 135 -12.93 -27.33 51.94
CA LYS A 135 -13.08 -26.35 53.06
C LYS A 135 -11.95 -25.30 53.12
N ASN A 136 -12.32 -24.08 53.55
CA ASN A 136 -11.43 -22.99 54.02
C ASN A 136 -11.28 -23.06 55.56
N PRO A 137 -10.42 -22.22 56.21
CA PRO A 137 -9.05 -21.79 55.90
C PRO A 137 -8.11 -22.16 57.11
N PRO A 138 -6.95 -21.51 57.38
CA PRO A 138 -6.94 -20.18 58.02
C PRO A 138 -5.81 -19.22 57.57
N VAL A 139 -5.87 -17.97 58.07
CA VAL A 139 -4.93 -16.86 57.84
C VAL A 139 -3.73 -16.91 58.80
N LYS A 140 -2.58 -16.35 58.38
CA LYS A 140 -1.64 -15.64 59.28
C LYS A 140 -0.95 -14.49 58.56
N GLU A 141 -0.85 -13.33 59.22
CA GLU A 141 -0.15 -12.15 58.70
C GLU A 141 1.37 -12.20 58.97
N THR A 142 2.15 -11.44 58.19
CA THR A 142 3.28 -10.59 58.64
C THR A 142 3.53 -9.54 57.54
N GLU A 143 4.04 -8.37 57.91
CA GLU A 143 3.99 -7.13 57.10
C GLU A 143 5.32 -6.75 56.41
N HIS A 144 5.25 -5.68 55.60
CA HIS A 144 6.31 -4.74 55.21
C HIS A 144 7.57 -5.24 54.48
N SER A 145 7.74 -4.79 53.24
CA SER A 145 8.43 -3.50 53.02
C SER A 145 8.01 -2.86 51.69
N SER A 146 8.24 -1.56 51.54
CA SER A 146 7.76 -0.73 50.44
C SER A 146 8.87 -0.41 49.43
N GLU A 147 8.53 -0.37 48.14
CA GLU A 147 8.90 0.73 47.24
C GLU A 147 7.98 0.72 46.01
N GLY A 148 7.71 1.90 45.43
CA GLY A 148 6.64 2.08 44.44
C GLY A 148 7.12 2.62 43.10
N VAL A 149 6.58 2.06 42.01
CA VAL A 149 6.68 2.58 40.64
C VAL A 149 5.26 2.69 40.08
N GLU A 150 5.06 3.60 39.13
CA GLU A 150 3.73 4.10 38.74
C GLU A 150 2.92 3.14 37.84
N ARG A 151 1.64 3.49 37.65
CA ARG A 151 0.64 2.68 36.94
C ARG A 151 0.69 2.88 35.43
N ASP A 152 1.03 1.83 34.69
CA ASP A 152 0.46 1.58 33.36
C ASP A 152 -0.76 0.66 33.49
N MET A 153 -1.84 0.99 32.78
CA MET A 153 -3.14 0.30 32.90
C MET A 153 -3.33 -0.68 31.73
N GLU A 154 -2.66 -1.83 31.79
CA GLU A 154 -2.62 -2.80 30.70
C GLU A 154 -4.02 -3.42 30.41
N ALA A 155 -4.40 -3.42 29.14
CA ALA A 155 -5.68 -3.95 28.68
C ALA A 155 -5.70 -5.49 28.75
N THR A 156 -6.77 -6.05 29.32
CA THR A 156 -6.89 -7.51 29.47
C THR A 156 -6.91 -8.22 28.10
N PRO A 157 -6.02 -9.20 27.85
CA PRO A 157 -5.92 -9.84 26.55
C PRO A 157 -7.10 -10.79 26.31
N LYS A 158 -8.12 -10.30 25.59
CA LYS A 158 -9.23 -11.14 25.09
C LYS A 158 -8.65 -12.31 24.26
N PRO A 159 -9.04 -13.57 24.53
CA PRO A 159 -8.46 -14.72 23.86
C PRO A 159 -8.89 -14.77 22.38
N LYS A 160 -7.96 -14.52 21.46
CA LYS A 160 -8.20 -14.67 20.02
C LYS A 160 -8.47 -16.14 19.68
N LEU A 161 -9.74 -16.47 19.43
CA LEU A 161 -10.15 -17.80 18.97
C LEU A 161 -9.54 -18.10 17.60
N LYS A 162 -9.08 -19.34 17.40
CA LYS A 162 -8.49 -19.78 16.13
C LYS A 162 -9.58 -19.96 15.07
N PRO A 163 -9.37 -19.58 13.80
CA PRO A 163 -10.32 -19.83 12.72
C PRO A 163 -10.68 -21.32 12.61
N LEU A 164 -11.98 -21.63 12.74
CA LEU A 164 -12.50 -22.99 12.59
C LEU A 164 -12.71 -23.29 11.10
N HIS A 165 -11.83 -24.11 10.53
CA HIS A 165 -11.92 -24.55 9.13
C HIS A 165 -13.20 -25.39 8.88
N TRP A 166 -14.01 -24.93 7.92
CA TRP A 166 -15.35 -25.45 7.63
C TRP A 166 -15.43 -26.24 6.32
N ASP A 167 -14.53 -26.03 5.35
CA ASP A 167 -14.58 -26.60 3.99
C ASP A 167 -14.42 -28.12 3.87
N LYS A 168 -14.04 -28.86 4.92
CA LYS A 168 -13.78 -30.31 4.81
C LYS A 168 -15.07 -31.15 4.83
N VAL A 169 -15.83 -31.04 3.75
CA VAL A 169 -17.10 -31.72 3.48
C VAL A 169 -16.88 -33.18 3.02
N ALA A 170 -17.89 -34.03 3.25
CA ALA A 170 -18.04 -35.41 2.75
C ALA A 170 -17.00 -36.45 3.22
N GLY A 171 -17.33 -37.19 4.30
CA GLY A 171 -16.59 -38.39 4.69
C GLY A 171 -17.12 -39.08 5.95
N SER A 172 -17.91 -40.15 5.76
CA SER A 172 -18.27 -41.21 6.74
C SER A 172 -18.69 -40.82 8.17
N SER A 173 -19.99 -41.00 8.48
CA SER A 173 -20.49 -41.18 9.85
C SER A 173 -20.65 -42.67 10.17
N PRO A 174 -20.43 -43.14 11.41
CA PRO A 174 -20.71 -44.53 11.79
C PRO A 174 -22.22 -44.83 11.81
N PRO A 175 -22.64 -46.07 11.45
CA PRO A 175 -24.04 -46.48 11.58
C PRO A 175 -24.38 -46.83 13.04
N GLY A 176 -25.50 -46.33 13.57
CA GLY A 176 -26.04 -46.84 14.84
C GLY A 176 -26.46 -45.82 15.90
N GLN A 177 -27.05 -44.67 15.54
CA GLN A 177 -27.92 -43.91 16.44
C GLN A 177 -29.05 -43.24 15.67
N ASP A 178 -30.19 -43.01 16.33
CA ASP A 178 -31.42 -42.52 15.69
C ASP A 178 -31.23 -41.12 15.10
N ASN A 179 -31.50 -41.02 13.79
CA ASN A 179 -31.34 -39.83 12.96
C ASN A 179 -32.67 -39.26 12.46
N GLY A 180 -33.83 -39.73 12.95
CA GLY A 180 -35.14 -39.29 12.47
C GLY A 180 -35.45 -37.80 12.65
N ASN A 181 -34.74 -37.09 13.54
CA ASN A 181 -35.18 -35.80 14.08
C ASN A 181 -34.14 -34.66 14.10
N ARG A 182 -32.97 -34.83 13.48
CA ARG A 182 -31.90 -33.80 13.44
C ARG A 182 -31.93 -33.01 12.14
N VAL A 183 -32.00 -31.68 12.22
CA VAL A 183 -32.13 -30.80 11.05
C VAL A 183 -30.76 -30.33 10.57
N LEU A 184 -29.90 -29.92 11.49
CA LEU A 184 -28.52 -29.51 11.23
C LEU A 184 -27.52 -30.66 11.45
N ASP A 185 -26.36 -30.59 10.80
CA ASP A 185 -25.21 -31.42 11.16
C ASP A 185 -24.79 -31.17 12.63
N PRO A 186 -24.48 -32.20 13.44
CA PRO A 186 -24.14 -32.03 14.86
C PRO A 186 -22.91 -31.15 15.13
N LYS A 187 -21.90 -31.14 14.24
CA LYS A 187 -20.70 -30.30 14.38
C LYS A 187 -21.04 -28.85 14.02
N LYS A 188 -21.85 -28.61 12.99
CA LYS A 188 -22.37 -27.27 12.65
C LYS A 188 -23.24 -26.71 13.80
N ALA A 189 -24.18 -27.50 14.30
CA ALA A 189 -25.03 -27.12 15.44
C ALA A 189 -24.21 -26.81 16.70
N GLN A 190 -23.19 -27.61 17.01
CA GLN A 190 -22.28 -27.36 18.14
C GLN A 190 -21.46 -26.07 17.95
N ASN A 191 -20.92 -25.82 16.74
CA ASN A 191 -20.18 -24.59 16.44
C ASN A 191 -21.05 -23.34 16.63
N ILE A 192 -22.28 -23.36 16.11
CA ILE A 192 -23.25 -22.27 16.28
C ILE A 192 -23.57 -22.07 17.78
N ALA A 193 -23.83 -23.14 18.53
CA ALA A 193 -24.14 -23.06 19.96
C ALA A 193 -22.96 -22.56 20.83
N ILE A 194 -21.72 -22.80 20.42
CA ILE A 194 -20.52 -22.19 21.05
C ILE A 194 -20.46 -20.70 20.72
N LEU A 195 -20.65 -20.34 19.45
CA LEU A 195 -20.51 -18.98 18.95
C LEU A 195 -21.57 -18.04 19.54
N LEU A 196 -22.84 -18.47 19.62
CA LEU A 196 -23.91 -17.76 20.31
C LEU A 196 -23.57 -17.49 21.79
N ARG A 197 -22.95 -18.46 22.48
CA ARG A 197 -22.51 -18.29 23.88
C ARG A 197 -21.33 -17.33 24.02
N ALA A 198 -20.47 -17.24 23.01
CA ALA A 198 -19.31 -16.35 23.01
C ALA A 198 -19.68 -14.89 22.69
N LEU A 199 -20.69 -14.68 21.85
CA LEU A 199 -21.13 -13.36 21.40
C LEU A 199 -21.99 -12.63 22.44
N ASN A 200 -22.70 -13.36 23.31
CA ASN A 200 -23.51 -12.80 24.41
C ASN A 200 -24.63 -11.82 23.95
N VAL A 201 -25.10 -11.97 22.72
CA VAL A 201 -26.25 -11.24 22.15
C VAL A 201 -27.47 -12.17 22.14
N THR A 202 -28.67 -11.63 22.38
CA THR A 202 -29.94 -12.36 22.37
C THR A 202 -30.40 -12.70 20.95
N VAL A 203 -31.42 -13.56 20.81
CA VAL A 203 -31.99 -13.88 19.49
C VAL A 203 -32.78 -12.68 18.97
N GLU A 204 -33.43 -11.99 19.90
CA GLU A 204 -34.27 -10.82 19.73
C GLU A 204 -33.46 -9.64 19.18
N GLU A 205 -32.32 -9.30 19.79
CA GLU A 205 -31.42 -8.24 19.29
C GLU A 205 -30.90 -8.51 17.86
N VAL A 206 -30.60 -9.77 17.53
CA VAL A 206 -30.21 -10.16 16.16
C VAL A 206 -31.38 -9.97 15.19
N CYS A 207 -32.58 -10.41 15.57
CA CYS A 207 -33.76 -10.29 14.73
C CYS A 207 -34.15 -8.83 14.49
N ASP A 208 -34.19 -8.01 15.54
CA ASP A 208 -34.52 -6.58 15.43
C ASP A 208 -33.45 -5.84 14.61
N GLY A 209 -32.15 -6.08 14.86
CA GLY A 209 -31.07 -5.48 14.07
C GLY A 209 -31.18 -5.77 12.56
N LEU A 210 -31.58 -6.99 12.18
CA LEU A 210 -31.82 -7.39 10.79
C LEU A 210 -33.13 -6.84 10.21
N LEU A 211 -34.15 -6.59 11.03
CA LEU A 211 -35.40 -5.95 10.61
C LEU A 211 -35.26 -4.45 10.42
N GLU A 212 -34.47 -3.78 11.27
CA GLU A 212 -34.20 -2.34 11.20
C GLU A 212 -33.07 -1.98 10.23
N GLY A 213 -32.15 -2.91 9.94
CA GLY A 213 -30.94 -2.61 9.16
C GLY A 213 -29.94 -1.77 9.95
N ASN A 214 -29.82 -2.02 11.26
CA ASN A 214 -28.95 -1.29 12.17
C ASN A 214 -27.61 -2.02 12.31
N THR A 215 -26.56 -1.49 11.69
CA THR A 215 -25.20 -2.03 11.73
C THR A 215 -24.54 -1.90 13.09
N ASP A 216 -24.83 -0.83 13.81
CA ASP A 216 -24.07 -0.41 14.98
C ASP A 216 -24.43 -1.24 16.21
N THR A 217 -25.68 -1.73 16.26
CA THR A 217 -26.15 -2.69 17.27
C THR A 217 -25.55 -4.08 17.10
N LEU A 218 -25.27 -4.52 15.86
CA LEU A 218 -24.72 -5.86 15.61
C LEU A 218 -23.18 -5.87 15.55
N GLY A 219 -22.59 -4.96 14.78
CA GLY A 219 -21.15 -4.85 14.57
C GLY A 219 -20.56 -5.92 13.63
N THR A 220 -19.41 -5.59 13.05
CA THR A 220 -18.73 -6.39 12.01
C THR A 220 -18.43 -7.83 12.45
N GLU A 221 -17.91 -8.02 13.68
CA GLU A 221 -17.57 -9.36 14.20
C GLU A 221 -18.78 -10.29 14.31
N LEU A 222 -19.97 -9.75 14.64
CA LEU A 222 -21.22 -10.50 14.70
C LEU A 222 -21.77 -10.75 13.29
N LEU A 223 -21.78 -9.75 12.41
CA LEU A 223 -22.25 -9.90 11.03
C LEU A 223 -21.43 -10.95 10.25
N GLU A 224 -20.10 -10.89 10.36
CA GLU A 224 -19.20 -11.96 9.89
C GLU A 224 -19.56 -13.33 10.49
N SER A 225 -19.84 -13.37 11.78
CA SER A 225 -20.17 -14.61 12.49
C SER A 225 -21.49 -15.20 12.01
N LEU A 226 -22.54 -14.38 11.86
CA LEU A 226 -23.86 -14.75 11.35
C LEU A 226 -23.76 -15.29 9.92
N LEU A 227 -22.99 -14.64 9.04
CA LEU A 227 -22.79 -15.09 7.66
C LEU A 227 -22.16 -16.49 7.62
N LYS A 228 -21.21 -16.78 8.53
CA LYS A 228 -20.58 -18.10 8.69
C LYS A 228 -21.53 -19.16 9.31
N MET A 229 -22.65 -18.77 9.92
CA MET A 229 -23.68 -19.71 10.40
C MET A 229 -24.65 -20.18 9.30
N ALA A 230 -24.66 -19.54 8.12
CA ALA A 230 -25.72 -19.66 7.13
C ALA A 230 -26.13 -21.12 6.84
N PRO A 231 -27.44 -21.45 6.87
CA PRO A 231 -27.93 -22.76 6.50
C PRO A 231 -27.74 -23.01 5.00
N THR A 232 -27.42 -24.24 4.63
CA THR A 232 -27.55 -24.68 3.24
C THR A 232 -29.03 -24.70 2.85
N LYS A 233 -29.35 -24.63 1.54
CA LYS A 233 -30.75 -24.61 1.06
C LYS A 233 -31.60 -25.79 1.56
N GLU A 234 -30.99 -26.95 1.79
CA GLU A 234 -31.67 -28.13 2.33
C GLU A 234 -31.85 -28.07 3.86
N GLU A 235 -30.91 -27.47 4.60
CA GLU A 235 -31.09 -27.17 6.04
C GLU A 235 -32.17 -26.10 6.23
N GLU A 236 -32.16 -25.03 5.42
CA GLU A 236 -33.18 -23.98 5.42
C GLU A 236 -34.57 -24.55 5.15
N ARG A 237 -34.71 -25.38 4.11
CA ARG A 237 -35.96 -26.05 3.76
C ARG A 237 -36.49 -26.88 4.94
N LYS A 238 -35.66 -27.70 5.56
CA LYS A 238 -36.04 -28.50 6.74
C LYS A 238 -36.41 -27.64 7.95
N LEU A 239 -35.67 -26.56 8.23
CA LEU A 239 -35.98 -25.64 9.34
C LEU A 239 -37.34 -24.94 9.14
N LYS A 240 -37.67 -24.57 7.89
CA LYS A 240 -38.95 -23.94 7.54
C LYS A 240 -40.13 -24.93 7.49
N GLU A 241 -39.88 -26.17 7.09
CA GLU A 241 -40.90 -27.23 7.09
C GLU A 241 -41.17 -27.85 8.48
N TYR A 242 -40.37 -27.52 9.50
CA TYR A 242 -40.49 -28.07 10.85
C TYR A 242 -41.72 -27.51 11.60
N LYS A 243 -42.88 -28.14 11.40
CA LYS A 243 -44.19 -27.74 11.98
C LYS A 243 -44.32 -27.99 13.48
N ASP A 244 -43.39 -28.70 14.10
CA ASP A 244 -43.52 -29.21 15.46
C ASP A 244 -43.12 -28.12 16.48
N ALA A 245 -44.08 -27.25 16.81
CA ALA A 245 -43.88 -25.98 17.53
C ALA A 245 -43.34 -26.09 18.98
N SER A 246 -43.02 -27.30 19.47
CA SER A 246 -42.43 -27.52 20.79
C SER A 246 -40.96 -27.06 20.85
N PRO A 247 -40.57 -26.04 21.65
CA PRO A 247 -39.19 -25.56 21.71
C PRO A 247 -38.18 -26.59 22.25
N THR A 248 -38.69 -27.66 22.87
CA THR A 248 -37.92 -28.71 23.55
C THR A 248 -37.30 -29.77 22.63
N LYS A 249 -37.75 -29.88 21.37
CA LYS A 249 -37.21 -30.87 20.41
C LYS A 249 -35.99 -30.38 19.62
N LEU A 250 -35.94 -29.09 19.27
CA LEU A 250 -34.84 -28.49 18.51
C LEU A 250 -33.67 -28.08 19.42
N GLY A 251 -32.44 -28.20 18.91
CA GLY A 251 -31.24 -27.67 19.55
C GLY A 251 -31.22 -26.14 19.60
N ALA A 252 -30.37 -25.55 20.45
CA ALA A 252 -30.26 -24.09 20.56
C ALA A 252 -29.89 -23.40 19.22
N ALA A 253 -28.99 -24.01 18.46
CA ALA A 253 -28.62 -23.57 17.11
C ALA A 253 -29.77 -23.67 16.09
N GLU A 254 -30.58 -24.72 16.18
CA GLU A 254 -31.74 -24.93 15.28
C GLU A 254 -32.85 -23.93 15.59
N ARG A 255 -33.14 -23.66 16.87
CA ARG A 255 -34.07 -22.59 17.29
C ARG A 255 -33.61 -21.21 16.81
N PHE A 256 -32.33 -20.90 17.02
CA PHE A 256 -31.73 -19.63 16.57
C PHE A 256 -31.83 -19.46 15.06
N LEU A 257 -31.34 -20.44 14.28
CA LEU A 257 -31.41 -20.36 12.82
C LEU A 257 -32.84 -20.33 12.30
N LYS A 258 -33.80 -21.00 12.96
CA LYS A 258 -35.21 -20.87 12.56
C LYS A 258 -35.74 -19.46 12.77
N ALA A 259 -35.50 -18.85 13.93
CA ALA A 259 -35.95 -17.48 14.22
C ALA A 259 -35.36 -16.47 13.21
N VAL A 260 -34.07 -16.60 12.88
CA VAL A 260 -33.42 -15.78 11.84
C VAL A 260 -34.00 -16.07 10.44
N LEU A 261 -34.32 -17.33 10.12
CA LEU A 261 -34.91 -17.73 8.82
C LEU A 261 -36.38 -17.31 8.64
N ASP A 262 -37.08 -16.97 9.72
CA ASP A 262 -38.42 -16.39 9.66
C ASP A 262 -38.39 -14.92 9.18
N ILE A 263 -37.22 -14.27 9.17
CA ILE A 263 -37.00 -12.94 8.57
C ILE A 263 -36.79 -13.06 7.04
N PRO A 264 -37.51 -12.28 6.21
CA PRO A 264 -37.31 -12.24 4.78
C PRO A 264 -35.84 -11.96 4.38
N ASN A 265 -35.28 -12.87 3.56
CA ASN A 265 -33.92 -12.80 3.02
C ASN A 265 -32.81 -12.60 4.07
N ALA A 266 -32.97 -13.03 5.32
CA ALA A 266 -32.10 -12.71 6.45
C ALA A 266 -30.58 -12.71 6.16
N PHE A 267 -30.04 -13.76 5.57
CA PHE A 267 -28.60 -13.84 5.27
C PHE A 267 -28.12 -12.88 4.17
N LYS A 268 -29.01 -12.43 3.27
CA LYS A 268 -28.71 -11.31 2.35
C LYS A 268 -28.73 -9.96 3.06
N ARG A 269 -29.54 -9.81 4.13
CA ARG A 269 -29.51 -8.63 4.99
C ARG A 269 -28.20 -8.58 5.79
N VAL A 270 -27.74 -9.71 6.34
CA VAL A 270 -26.42 -9.85 6.97
C VAL A 270 -25.31 -9.43 6.02
N ASP A 271 -25.31 -9.93 4.79
CA ASP A 271 -24.31 -9.64 3.75
C ASP A 271 -24.28 -8.14 3.38
N ALA A 272 -25.45 -7.54 3.14
CA ALA A 272 -25.62 -6.10 2.93
C ALA A 272 -25.13 -5.26 4.11
N MET A 273 -25.51 -5.63 5.34
CA MET A 273 -25.11 -4.92 6.56
C MET A 273 -23.61 -5.06 6.85
N LEU A 274 -22.99 -6.19 6.52
CA LEU A 274 -21.55 -6.39 6.65
C LEU A 274 -20.79 -5.43 5.73
N TYR A 275 -21.21 -5.29 4.47
CA TYR A 275 -20.66 -4.28 3.55
C TYR A 275 -20.79 -2.86 4.14
N VAL A 276 -21.96 -2.49 4.66
CA VAL A 276 -22.17 -1.18 5.32
C VAL A 276 -21.19 -0.97 6.48
N SER A 277 -21.00 -1.99 7.34
CA SER A 277 -20.05 -1.94 8.46
C SER A 277 -18.57 -1.90 8.05
N ASN A 278 -18.22 -2.30 6.83
CA ASN A 278 -16.85 -2.25 6.32
C ASN A 278 -16.56 -1.01 5.46
N PHE A 279 -17.56 -0.42 4.82
CA PHE A 279 -17.45 0.64 3.81
C PHE A 279 -16.48 1.78 4.16
N ASP A 280 -16.68 2.44 5.31
CA ASP A 280 -15.85 3.59 5.71
C ASP A 280 -14.37 3.22 5.87
N SER A 281 -14.07 1.98 6.27
CA SER A 281 -12.70 1.49 6.42
C SER A 281 -12.02 1.19 5.08
N GLU A 282 -12.77 0.70 4.09
CA GLU A 282 -12.28 0.47 2.73
C GLU A 282 -12.08 1.79 1.98
N VAL A 283 -13.03 2.72 2.10
CA VAL A 283 -12.93 4.10 1.57
C VAL A 283 -11.72 4.84 2.14
N GLU A 284 -11.48 4.76 3.45
CA GLU A 284 -10.35 5.43 4.10
C GLU A 284 -9.00 4.76 3.77
N TYR A 285 -8.98 3.44 3.53
CA TYR A 285 -7.81 2.73 2.99
C TYR A 285 -7.48 3.21 1.56
N LEU A 286 -8.49 3.33 0.70
CA LEU A 286 -8.32 3.79 -0.68
C LEU A 286 -7.86 5.25 -0.75
N LYS A 287 -8.47 6.17 0.02
CA LYS A 287 -8.01 7.58 0.15
C LYS A 287 -6.53 7.68 0.50
N LYS A 288 -6.09 6.93 1.51
CA LYS A 288 -4.69 6.88 1.96
C LYS A 288 -3.77 6.27 0.89
N SER A 289 -4.26 5.31 0.13
CA SER A 289 -3.49 4.67 -0.94
C SER A 289 -3.28 5.62 -2.12
N PHE A 290 -4.33 6.26 -2.63
CA PHE A 290 -4.21 7.24 -3.71
C PHE A 290 -3.41 8.48 -3.29
N ALA A 291 -3.64 9.02 -2.09
CA ALA A 291 -2.82 10.13 -1.55
C ALA A 291 -1.32 9.74 -1.40
N THR A 292 -1.01 8.47 -1.16
CA THR A 292 0.37 7.97 -1.13
C THR A 292 0.99 7.92 -2.54
N LEU A 293 0.22 7.57 -3.57
CA LEU A 293 0.65 7.61 -4.96
C LEU A 293 0.87 9.06 -5.45
N GLU A 294 -0.05 9.97 -5.13
CA GLU A 294 0.07 11.41 -5.40
C GLU A 294 1.34 11.99 -4.76
N ALA A 295 1.55 11.72 -3.46
CA ALA A 295 2.75 12.15 -2.74
C ALA A 295 4.04 11.51 -3.30
N ALA A 296 4.00 10.24 -3.73
CA ALA A 296 5.14 9.58 -4.36
C ALA A 296 5.51 10.19 -5.72
N CYS A 297 4.52 10.62 -6.52
CA CYS A 297 4.77 11.34 -7.77
C CYS A 297 5.43 12.69 -7.51
N GLU A 298 4.96 13.44 -6.51
CA GLU A 298 5.50 14.76 -6.19
C GLU A 298 6.87 14.70 -5.49
N GLU A 299 7.11 13.69 -4.64
CA GLU A 299 8.43 13.34 -4.10
C GLU A 299 9.44 13.14 -5.25
N LEU A 300 9.11 12.37 -6.29
CA LEU A 300 9.97 12.18 -7.47
C LEU A 300 10.13 13.44 -8.32
N ARG A 301 9.07 14.24 -8.49
CA ARG A 301 9.08 15.46 -9.31
C ARG A 301 9.88 16.60 -8.69
N THR A 302 9.86 16.72 -7.35
CA THR A 302 10.38 17.90 -6.63
C THR A 302 11.62 17.66 -5.78
N SER A 303 12.00 16.41 -5.48
CA SER A 303 13.18 16.12 -4.66
C SER A 303 14.46 16.64 -5.31
N ARG A 304 14.96 17.77 -4.77
CA ARG A 304 16.21 18.40 -5.22
C ARG A 304 17.40 17.45 -5.11
N MET A 305 17.43 16.59 -4.09
CA MET A 305 18.51 15.64 -3.90
C MET A 305 18.41 14.46 -4.89
N PHE A 306 17.21 13.96 -5.19
CA PHE A 306 17.01 12.98 -6.27
C PHE A 306 17.45 13.53 -7.62
N LEU A 307 16.93 14.70 -8.02
CA LEU A 307 17.26 15.32 -9.31
C LEU A 307 18.76 15.65 -9.43
N LYS A 308 19.40 16.12 -8.36
CA LYS A 308 20.87 16.33 -8.34
C LYS A 308 21.66 15.03 -8.46
N LEU A 309 21.16 13.92 -7.89
CA LEU A 309 21.78 12.61 -8.08
C LEU A 309 21.67 12.16 -9.55
N LEU A 310 20.50 12.31 -10.18
CA LEU A 310 20.33 12.01 -11.61
C LEU A 310 21.28 12.85 -12.48
N GLU A 311 21.39 14.15 -12.20
CA GLU A 311 22.30 15.06 -12.90
C GLU A 311 23.78 14.62 -12.75
N ALA A 312 24.19 14.23 -11.54
CA ALA A 312 25.54 13.74 -11.28
C ALA A 312 25.84 12.41 -11.99
N VAL A 313 24.86 11.49 -12.04
CA VAL A 313 24.95 10.24 -12.82
C VAL A 313 25.08 10.53 -14.31
N LEU A 314 24.26 11.45 -14.86
CA LEU A 314 24.29 11.82 -16.28
C LEU A 314 25.65 12.43 -16.67
N LYS A 315 26.13 13.41 -15.89
CA LYS A 315 27.43 14.07 -16.12
C LYS A 315 28.59 13.07 -16.05
N THR A 316 28.58 12.18 -15.07
CA THR A 316 29.62 11.15 -14.91
C THR A 316 29.57 10.12 -16.04
N GLY A 317 28.38 9.65 -16.40
CA GLY A 317 28.15 8.75 -17.53
C GLY A 317 28.65 9.32 -18.85
N ASN A 318 28.27 10.56 -19.17
CA ASN A 318 28.74 11.27 -20.37
C ASN A 318 30.26 11.43 -20.37
N ARG A 319 30.86 11.79 -19.23
CA ARG A 319 32.32 11.94 -19.11
C ARG A 319 33.08 10.61 -19.28
N MET A 320 32.50 9.48 -18.86
CA MET A 320 33.08 8.15 -19.05
C MET A 320 32.90 7.60 -20.47
N ASN A 321 31.86 8.03 -21.19
CA ASN A 321 31.50 7.50 -22.51
C ASN A 321 31.88 8.43 -23.69
N VAL A 322 32.70 9.46 -23.46
CA VAL A 322 33.24 10.35 -24.51
C VAL A 322 33.86 9.53 -25.65
N GLY A 323 33.53 9.86 -26.89
CA GLY A 323 34.01 9.13 -28.09
C GLY A 323 33.28 7.82 -28.39
N THR A 324 32.24 7.47 -27.62
CA THR A 324 31.36 6.32 -27.89
C THR A 324 29.94 6.80 -28.25
N ASN A 325 29.13 5.90 -28.80
CA ASN A 325 27.69 6.14 -29.03
C ASN A 325 26.84 6.19 -27.74
N ARG A 326 27.47 6.23 -26.56
CA ARG A 326 26.83 6.43 -25.25
C ARG A 326 27.29 7.72 -24.56
N GLY A 327 28.17 8.50 -25.20
CA GLY A 327 28.51 9.85 -24.77
C GLY A 327 27.44 10.85 -25.19
N ASP A 328 27.50 12.05 -24.62
CA ASP A 328 26.58 13.18 -24.91
C ASP A 328 25.08 12.86 -24.78
N ALA A 329 24.73 11.88 -23.95
CA ALA A 329 23.36 11.54 -23.65
C ALA A 329 22.68 12.71 -22.92
N HIS A 330 21.44 13.02 -23.31
CA HIS A 330 20.66 14.10 -22.70
C HIS A 330 19.81 13.61 -21.51
N ALA A 331 19.54 12.31 -21.44
CA ALA A 331 18.80 11.63 -20.37
C ALA A 331 19.16 10.14 -20.30
N PHE A 332 18.73 9.44 -19.25
CA PHE A 332 18.80 7.98 -19.11
C PHE A 332 17.56 7.45 -18.38
N LYS A 333 17.12 6.21 -18.66
CA LYS A 333 16.01 5.56 -17.94
C LYS A 333 16.44 5.11 -16.55
N LEU A 334 15.58 5.23 -15.54
CA LEU A 334 15.93 4.99 -14.13
C LEU A 334 16.46 3.58 -13.83
N ASP A 335 16.13 2.54 -14.63
CA ASP A 335 16.73 1.19 -14.55
C ASP A 335 18.27 1.20 -14.65
N THR A 336 18.86 2.28 -15.19
CA THR A 336 20.31 2.51 -15.24
C THR A 336 20.92 2.69 -13.84
N LEU A 337 20.16 3.27 -12.89
CA LEU A 337 20.62 3.52 -11.52
C LEU A 337 21.01 2.22 -10.79
N LEU A 338 20.25 1.15 -11.03
CA LEU A 338 20.49 -0.17 -10.46
C LEU A 338 21.82 -0.79 -10.93
N LYS A 339 22.33 -0.37 -12.09
CA LYS A 339 23.56 -0.89 -12.72
C LYS A 339 24.84 -0.16 -12.27
N LEU A 340 24.71 0.92 -11.49
CA LEU A 340 25.84 1.74 -11.01
C LEU A 340 26.72 1.03 -9.96
N VAL A 341 26.31 -0.15 -9.48
CA VAL A 341 27.11 -1.02 -8.60
C VAL A 341 27.91 -2.09 -9.36
N ASP A 342 27.54 -2.40 -10.60
CA ASP A 342 28.23 -3.38 -11.43
C ASP A 342 29.49 -2.80 -12.08
N VAL A 343 29.43 -1.51 -12.44
CA VAL A 343 30.60 -0.74 -12.91
C VAL A 343 31.54 -0.47 -11.74
N LYS A 344 32.76 -0.99 -11.82
CA LYS A 344 33.77 -0.96 -10.75
C LYS A 344 35.10 -0.37 -11.21
N GLY A 345 35.81 0.26 -10.27
CA GLY A 345 37.17 0.74 -10.47
C GLY A 345 38.20 -0.39 -10.49
N ALA A 346 39.47 -0.03 -10.74
CA ALA A 346 40.58 -0.96 -10.83
C ALA A 346 40.90 -1.72 -9.51
N ASP A 347 40.34 -1.29 -8.38
CA ASP A 347 40.44 -1.98 -7.09
C ASP A 347 39.46 -3.17 -6.94
N GLY A 348 38.51 -3.33 -7.89
CA GLY A 348 37.45 -4.33 -7.86
C GLY A 348 36.39 -4.13 -6.77
N LYS A 349 36.43 -3.01 -6.04
CA LYS A 349 35.63 -2.76 -4.82
C LYS A 349 34.82 -1.47 -4.93
N THR A 350 35.46 -0.37 -5.30
CA THR A 350 34.81 0.94 -5.43
C THR A 350 33.95 0.94 -6.69
N THR A 351 32.64 1.14 -6.53
CA THR A 351 31.69 1.18 -7.66
C THR A 351 31.54 2.60 -8.23
N LEU A 352 30.96 2.72 -9.43
CA LEU A 352 30.61 4.02 -9.99
C LEU A 352 29.67 4.81 -9.07
N LEU A 353 28.72 4.14 -8.40
CA LEU A 353 27.85 4.77 -7.41
C LEU A 353 28.64 5.33 -6.20
N HIS A 354 29.69 4.66 -5.73
CA HIS A 354 30.55 5.20 -4.67
C HIS A 354 31.19 6.53 -5.07
N PHE A 355 31.72 6.62 -6.29
CA PHE A 355 32.33 7.84 -6.81
C PHE A 355 31.30 8.98 -6.92
N VAL A 356 30.13 8.70 -7.51
CA VAL A 356 29.03 9.68 -7.63
C VAL A 356 28.57 10.18 -6.25
N VAL A 357 28.39 9.27 -5.29
CA VAL A 357 28.01 9.63 -3.91
C VAL A 357 29.08 10.50 -3.23
N GLN A 358 30.37 10.15 -3.34
CA GLN A 358 31.46 10.96 -2.79
C GLN A 358 31.51 12.39 -3.38
N GLU A 359 31.29 12.54 -4.68
CA GLU A 359 31.26 13.84 -5.35
C GLU A 359 30.04 14.69 -4.96
N ILE A 360 28.85 14.07 -4.84
CA ILE A 360 27.66 14.76 -4.30
C ILE A 360 27.92 15.20 -2.86
N ILE A 361 28.45 14.32 -2.00
CA ILE A 361 28.84 14.63 -0.60
C ILE A 361 29.79 15.83 -0.55
N ARG A 362 30.85 15.84 -1.36
CA ARG A 362 31.81 16.95 -1.42
C ARG A 362 31.14 18.26 -1.80
N SER A 363 30.26 18.24 -2.81
CA SER A 363 29.57 19.44 -3.30
C SER A 363 28.50 19.98 -2.33
N GLU A 364 27.75 19.10 -1.66
CA GLU A 364 26.73 19.50 -0.67
C GLU A 364 27.35 19.92 0.65
N GLY A 365 28.41 19.24 1.08
CA GLY A 365 29.21 19.62 2.25
C GLY A 365 29.76 21.03 2.11
N ALA A 366 30.40 21.34 0.97
CA ALA A 366 30.91 22.68 0.69
C ALA A 366 29.80 23.74 0.66
N ARG A 367 28.64 23.41 0.06
CA ARG A 367 27.45 24.29 0.02
C ARG A 367 26.87 24.60 1.40
N LEU A 368 26.95 23.67 2.35
CA LEU A 368 26.50 23.86 3.74
C LEU A 368 27.57 24.47 4.65
N TYR A 369 28.85 24.31 4.33
CA TYR A 369 29.97 24.85 5.10
C TYR A 369 30.30 26.31 4.74
N GLY A 370 29.98 26.75 3.52
CA GLY A 370 30.30 28.07 2.98
C GLY A 370 29.51 29.24 3.60
N GLY A 371 29.79 29.56 4.87
CA GLY A 371 29.25 30.74 5.57
C GLY A 371 30.29 31.59 6.30
N SER A 372 31.47 31.04 6.61
CA SER A 372 32.62 31.79 7.14
C SER A 372 33.91 31.04 6.84
N ALA A 373 34.95 31.73 6.37
CA ALA A 373 36.26 31.18 6.12
C ALA A 373 37.32 32.03 6.84
N THR A 374 37.91 31.46 7.89
CA THR A 374 39.13 31.94 8.54
C THR A 374 40.13 30.79 8.60
N GLU A 375 41.38 31.07 8.24
CA GLU A 375 42.25 30.09 7.55
C GLU A 375 43.05 29.14 8.46
N THR A 376 42.48 28.70 9.60
CA THR A 376 43.26 28.07 10.69
C THR A 376 42.86 26.63 11.10
N SER A 377 41.90 25.96 10.44
CA SER A 377 41.50 24.57 10.83
C SER A 377 41.20 23.58 9.70
N ALA A 378 41.72 23.82 8.48
CA ALA A 378 41.37 23.13 7.22
C ALA A 378 41.06 21.61 7.28
N MET A 379 41.85 20.77 7.97
CA MET A 379 41.60 19.32 8.01
C MET A 379 40.38 18.92 8.86
N ASN A 380 40.09 19.65 9.94
CA ASN A 380 38.88 19.42 10.75
C ASN A 380 37.63 19.86 9.96
N ASP A 381 37.79 20.90 9.14
CA ASP A 381 36.71 21.53 8.39
C ASP A 381 36.32 20.71 7.16
N ASP A 382 37.31 20.12 6.48
CA ASP A 382 37.12 19.09 5.45
C ASP A 382 36.38 17.84 5.97
N ALA A 383 36.67 17.39 7.20
CA ALA A 383 35.93 16.30 7.84
C ALA A 383 34.48 16.68 8.19
N LYS A 384 34.23 17.88 8.72
CA LYS A 384 32.88 18.43 8.95
C LYS A 384 32.09 18.54 7.64
N CYS A 385 32.72 19.08 6.59
CA CYS A 385 32.18 19.21 5.25
C CYS A 385 31.68 17.86 4.71
N ARG A 386 32.52 16.81 4.71
CA ARG A 386 32.09 15.45 4.32
C ARG A 386 30.95 14.91 5.19
N LYS A 387 30.96 15.15 6.51
CA LYS A 387 29.89 14.70 7.41
C LYS A 387 28.54 15.37 7.08
N LEU A 388 28.53 16.68 6.85
CA LEU A 388 27.33 17.43 6.44
C LEU A 388 26.81 16.92 5.08
N GLY A 389 27.69 16.77 4.08
CA GLY A 389 27.31 16.24 2.77
C GLY A 389 26.73 14.83 2.83
N LEU A 390 27.33 13.94 3.63
CA LEU A 390 26.83 12.58 3.84
C LEU A 390 25.45 12.57 4.54
N GLN A 391 25.22 13.47 5.49
CA GLN A 391 23.92 13.62 6.13
C GLN A 391 22.82 14.00 5.14
N VAL A 392 23.09 14.89 4.17
CA VAL A 392 22.10 15.24 3.13
C VAL A 392 21.84 14.05 2.20
N VAL A 393 22.88 13.37 1.69
CA VAL A 393 22.69 12.27 0.73
C VAL A 393 22.02 11.05 1.37
N SER A 394 22.35 10.72 2.62
CA SER A 394 21.65 9.66 3.37
C SER A 394 20.23 10.04 3.79
N GLY A 395 19.89 11.34 3.82
CA GLY A 395 18.52 11.82 4.03
C GLY A 395 17.56 11.49 2.88
N LEU A 396 18.04 11.24 1.66
CA LEU A 396 17.18 11.03 0.48
C LEU A 396 16.23 9.83 0.63
N SER A 397 16.65 8.77 1.34
CA SER A 397 15.78 7.61 1.63
C SER A 397 14.64 7.97 2.60
N SER A 398 14.77 9.01 3.41
CA SER A 398 13.68 9.55 4.23
C SER A 398 12.84 10.61 3.49
N GLU A 399 13.44 11.33 2.54
CA GLU A 399 12.76 12.30 1.67
C GLU A 399 11.78 11.60 0.72
N LEU A 400 12.20 10.50 0.09
CA LEU A 400 11.37 9.67 -0.80
C LEU A 400 10.61 8.56 -0.03
N SER A 401 9.88 8.94 1.02
CA SER A 401 9.22 7.97 1.92
C SER A 401 7.96 7.35 1.32
N SER A 402 7.20 8.11 0.53
CA SER A 402 5.94 7.69 -0.10
C SER A 402 6.22 6.85 -1.33
N VAL A 403 7.27 7.15 -2.09
CA VAL A 403 7.82 6.28 -3.15
C VAL A 403 8.03 4.85 -2.64
N LYS A 404 8.61 4.67 -1.45
CA LYS A 404 8.83 3.32 -0.88
C LYS A 404 7.55 2.60 -0.45
N LYS A 405 6.46 3.33 -0.16
CA LYS A 405 5.13 2.77 0.14
C LYS A 405 4.39 2.42 -1.15
N ALA A 406 4.38 3.33 -2.13
CA ALA A 406 3.81 3.13 -3.47
C ALA A 406 4.43 1.92 -4.19
N ALA A 407 5.74 1.71 -4.01
CA ALA A 407 6.47 0.54 -4.50
C ALA A 407 6.05 -0.81 -3.86
N ALA A 408 5.14 -0.82 -2.89
CA ALA A 408 4.58 -2.03 -2.27
C ALA A 408 3.07 -2.18 -2.52
N MET A 409 2.47 -1.30 -3.33
CA MET A 409 1.08 -1.37 -3.77
C MET A 409 0.96 -2.14 -5.10
N ASP A 410 -0.25 -2.57 -5.43
CA ASP A 410 -0.60 -3.20 -6.71
C ASP A 410 -1.76 -2.42 -7.36
N ALA A 411 -1.62 -2.11 -8.65
CA ALA A 411 -2.56 -1.25 -9.37
C ALA A 411 -3.86 -1.98 -9.74
N GLU A 412 -3.79 -3.28 -10.06
CA GLU A 412 -4.98 -4.09 -10.33
C GLU A 412 -5.76 -4.31 -9.05
N VAL A 413 -5.10 -4.56 -7.91
CA VAL A 413 -5.78 -4.73 -6.61
C VAL A 413 -6.55 -3.47 -6.23
N LEU A 414 -5.93 -2.28 -6.28
CA LEU A 414 -6.60 -1.02 -5.92
C LEU A 414 -7.81 -0.74 -6.82
N SER A 415 -7.71 -0.94 -8.14
CA SER A 415 -8.83 -0.70 -9.05
C SER A 415 -9.95 -1.74 -8.91
N ASN A 416 -9.61 -2.99 -8.59
CA ASN A 416 -10.58 -4.01 -8.19
C ASN A 416 -11.29 -3.63 -6.88
N ASP A 417 -10.60 -3.00 -5.92
CA ASP A 417 -11.20 -2.57 -4.64
C ASP A 417 -12.18 -1.40 -4.85
N VAL A 418 -11.85 -0.39 -5.66
CA VAL A 418 -12.81 0.66 -6.07
C VAL A 418 -14.02 0.06 -6.81
N SER A 419 -13.79 -0.95 -7.64
CA SER A 419 -14.86 -1.68 -8.35
C SER A 419 -15.76 -2.48 -7.41
N LYS A 420 -15.22 -3.06 -6.32
CA LYS A 420 -16.00 -3.76 -5.29
C LYS A 420 -16.97 -2.83 -4.57
N LEU A 421 -16.54 -1.60 -4.22
CA LEU A 421 -17.44 -0.61 -3.62
C LEU A 421 -18.65 -0.34 -4.53
N SER A 422 -18.37 -0.07 -5.81
CA SER A 422 -19.40 0.17 -6.83
C SER A 422 -20.37 -1.01 -6.97
N LYS A 423 -19.86 -2.26 -6.87
CA LYS A 423 -20.66 -3.48 -6.90
C LYS A 423 -21.51 -3.66 -5.63
N GLY A 424 -20.97 -3.41 -4.45
CA GLY A 424 -21.66 -3.59 -3.18
C GLY A 424 -22.93 -2.74 -3.07
N ILE A 425 -22.90 -1.51 -3.60
CA ILE A 425 -24.11 -0.66 -3.71
C ILE A 425 -25.18 -1.29 -4.62
N ALA A 426 -24.79 -1.86 -5.76
CA ALA A 426 -25.72 -2.57 -6.64
C ALA A 426 -26.29 -3.84 -6.00
N ASP A 427 -25.48 -4.59 -5.24
CA ASP A 427 -25.91 -5.77 -4.49
C ASP A 427 -26.91 -5.39 -3.38
N ILE A 428 -26.65 -4.33 -2.60
CA ILE A 428 -27.59 -3.79 -1.60
C ILE A 428 -28.91 -3.37 -2.26
N GLY A 429 -28.85 -2.70 -3.42
CA GLY A 429 -30.04 -2.35 -4.19
C GLY A 429 -30.90 -3.57 -4.55
N GLU A 430 -30.29 -4.70 -4.91
CA GLU A 430 -31.01 -5.97 -5.11
C GLU A 430 -31.57 -6.55 -3.81
N VAL A 431 -30.85 -6.45 -2.67
CA VAL A 431 -31.40 -6.85 -1.37
C VAL A 431 -32.63 -6.01 -0.99
N ILE A 432 -32.65 -4.70 -1.27
CA ILE A 432 -33.85 -3.87 -1.08
C ILE A 432 -34.99 -4.34 -2.00
N ARG A 433 -34.73 -4.59 -3.30
CA ARG A 433 -35.76 -5.07 -4.24
C ARG A 433 -36.42 -6.38 -3.77
N LEU A 434 -35.61 -7.32 -3.28
CA LEU A 434 -36.07 -8.63 -2.79
C LEU A 434 -36.81 -8.59 -1.45
N ASN A 435 -36.73 -7.49 -0.71
CA ASN A 435 -37.39 -7.28 0.58
C ASN A 435 -38.57 -6.29 0.52
N LYS A 436 -38.88 -5.75 -0.66
CA LYS A 436 -40.00 -4.81 -0.82
C LYS A 436 -41.34 -5.53 -0.58
N PRO A 437 -42.20 -5.03 0.33
CA PRO A 437 -43.46 -5.71 0.64
C PRO A 437 -44.44 -5.67 -0.55
N ILE A 438 -45.20 -6.75 -0.72
CA ILE A 438 -46.19 -6.92 -1.80
C ILE A 438 -47.49 -6.17 -1.48
N SER A 439 -47.74 -5.89 -0.19
CA SER A 439 -48.92 -5.22 0.36
C SER A 439 -48.51 -4.06 1.28
N MET A 440 -49.42 -3.10 1.48
CA MET A 440 -49.09 -1.73 1.87
C MET A 440 -48.88 -1.47 3.37
N GLU A 441 -48.84 -2.51 4.22
CA GLU A 441 -49.00 -2.38 5.69
C GLU A 441 -47.78 -2.81 6.55
N GLU A 442 -46.74 -3.44 6.01
CA GLU A 442 -45.60 -3.92 6.83
C GLU A 442 -44.53 -2.86 7.12
N SER A 443 -44.85 -1.99 8.09
CA SER A 443 -43.98 -0.90 8.59
C SER A 443 -42.54 -1.32 8.97
N SER A 444 -42.33 -2.56 9.43
CA SER A 444 -41.00 -3.09 9.77
C SER A 444 -40.09 -3.27 8.55
N THR A 445 -40.63 -3.66 7.39
CA THR A 445 -39.83 -3.84 6.17
C THR A 445 -39.32 -2.53 5.57
N ASN A 446 -39.99 -1.42 5.89
CA ASN A 446 -39.55 -0.08 5.51
C ASN A 446 -38.24 0.29 6.24
N LYS A 447 -38.11 0.03 7.55
CA LYS A 447 -36.93 0.44 8.34
C LYS A 447 -35.59 0.01 7.72
N PHE A 448 -35.42 -1.29 7.43
CA PHE A 448 -34.22 -1.79 6.73
C PHE A 448 -34.02 -1.09 5.38
N SER A 449 -35.09 -0.92 4.61
CA SER A 449 -35.04 -0.26 3.30
C SER A 449 -34.62 1.21 3.42
N ASP A 450 -35.16 1.94 4.39
CA ASP A 450 -34.86 3.36 4.65
C ASP A 450 -33.42 3.54 5.15
N SER A 451 -32.95 2.65 6.04
CA SER A 451 -31.55 2.59 6.49
C SER A 451 -30.59 2.37 5.31
N MET A 452 -30.83 1.32 4.51
CA MET A 452 -29.99 0.98 3.37
C MET A 452 -30.00 2.07 2.28
N ASN A 453 -31.15 2.68 1.96
CA ASN A 453 -31.21 3.82 1.02
C ASN A 453 -30.47 5.06 1.56
N SER A 454 -30.57 5.35 2.86
CA SER A 454 -29.85 6.44 3.53
C SER A 454 -28.34 6.24 3.51
N PHE A 455 -27.88 4.99 3.65
CA PHE A 455 -26.48 4.63 3.43
C PHE A 455 -26.07 4.75 1.95
N MET A 456 -26.80 4.10 1.04
CA MET A 456 -26.46 4.05 -0.40
C MET A 456 -26.23 5.45 -0.97
N LYS A 457 -27.11 6.41 -0.66
CA LYS A 457 -26.95 7.79 -1.13
C LYS A 457 -25.62 8.42 -0.69
N LYS A 458 -25.19 8.22 0.57
CA LYS A 458 -23.91 8.73 1.07
C LYS A 458 -22.73 8.01 0.42
N ALA A 459 -22.87 6.69 0.25
CA ALA A 459 -21.82 5.83 -0.29
C ALA A 459 -21.59 6.09 -1.79
N GLU A 460 -22.64 6.33 -2.57
CA GLU A 460 -22.55 6.76 -3.98
C GLU A 460 -21.74 8.06 -4.12
N GLU A 461 -22.00 9.05 -3.28
CA GLU A 461 -21.24 10.30 -3.26
C GLU A 461 -19.76 10.10 -2.90
N GLU A 462 -19.45 9.21 -1.95
CA GLU A 462 -18.06 8.85 -1.59
C GLU A 462 -17.37 8.04 -2.68
N ILE A 463 -18.05 7.09 -3.33
CA ILE A 463 -17.50 6.27 -4.42
C ILE A 463 -17.11 7.15 -5.62
N ILE A 464 -17.94 8.15 -5.96
CA ILE A 464 -17.61 9.14 -7.01
C ILE A 464 -16.34 9.92 -6.64
N ARG A 465 -16.16 10.29 -5.36
CA ARG A 465 -14.94 10.95 -4.87
C ARG A 465 -13.71 10.04 -4.96
N ILE A 466 -13.86 8.75 -4.60
CA ILE A 466 -12.81 7.74 -4.72
C ILE A 466 -12.39 7.51 -6.18
N GLN A 467 -13.34 7.32 -7.09
CA GLN A 467 -13.08 7.10 -8.53
C GLN A 467 -12.39 8.32 -9.17
N ALA A 468 -12.77 9.53 -8.78
CA ALA A 468 -12.08 10.75 -9.20
C ALA A 468 -10.63 10.79 -8.69
N GLN A 469 -10.38 10.40 -7.44
CA GLN A 469 -9.04 10.35 -6.87
C GLN A 469 -8.17 9.25 -7.51
N GLU A 470 -8.72 8.06 -7.75
CA GLU A 470 -8.07 6.97 -8.50
C GLU A 470 -7.59 7.48 -9.88
N SER A 471 -8.49 8.12 -10.64
CA SER A 471 -8.18 8.65 -11.96
C SER A 471 -7.07 9.71 -11.92
N VAL A 472 -7.07 10.60 -10.92
CA VAL A 472 -6.02 11.62 -10.76
C VAL A 472 -4.68 10.99 -10.38
N ALA A 473 -4.67 10.08 -9.39
CA ALA A 473 -3.47 9.41 -8.93
C ALA A 473 -2.82 8.56 -10.03
N LEU A 474 -3.61 7.78 -10.79
CA LEU A 474 -3.10 6.98 -11.90
C LEU A 474 -2.63 7.85 -13.08
N SER A 475 -3.26 9.00 -13.32
CA SER A 475 -2.79 9.97 -14.33
C SER A 475 -1.42 10.57 -13.95
N LEU A 476 -1.22 10.94 -12.68
CA LEU A 476 0.08 11.42 -12.18
C LEU A 476 1.16 10.33 -12.24
N VAL A 477 0.81 9.07 -11.95
CA VAL A 477 1.70 7.91 -12.10
C VAL A 477 2.11 7.70 -13.56
N LYS A 478 1.18 7.90 -14.52
CA LYS A 478 1.50 7.85 -15.94
C LYS A 478 2.41 9.00 -16.36
N GLU A 479 2.10 10.24 -15.98
CA GLU A 479 2.91 11.43 -16.29
C GLU A 479 4.35 11.31 -15.76
N ILE A 480 4.54 10.91 -14.50
CA ILE A 480 5.88 10.78 -13.91
C ILE A 480 6.65 9.60 -14.53
N THR A 481 5.96 8.55 -14.97
CA THR A 481 6.55 7.44 -15.75
C THR A 481 6.98 7.93 -17.14
N GLU A 482 6.16 8.73 -17.83
CA GLU A 482 6.52 9.28 -19.15
C GLU A 482 7.71 10.24 -19.06
N TYR A 483 7.78 11.06 -17.99
CA TYR A 483 8.90 11.96 -17.71
C TYR A 483 10.25 11.23 -17.54
N PHE A 484 10.27 10.08 -16.85
CA PHE A 484 11.50 9.35 -16.54
C PHE A 484 11.83 8.17 -17.47
N HIS A 485 10.84 7.58 -18.15
CA HIS A 485 11.01 6.42 -19.03
C HIS A 485 10.68 6.69 -20.51
N GLY A 486 10.10 7.83 -20.85
CA GLY A 486 9.71 8.18 -22.21
C GLY A 486 8.39 7.52 -22.63
N ASN A 487 8.38 6.75 -23.71
CA ASN A 487 7.15 6.10 -24.21
C ASN A 487 6.61 5.08 -23.19
N SER A 488 5.47 5.41 -22.56
CA SER A 488 4.78 4.63 -21.53
C SER A 488 4.27 3.27 -22.00
N ALA A 489 4.05 3.05 -23.30
CA ALA A 489 3.46 1.81 -23.83
C ALA A 489 4.28 0.52 -23.59
N LYS A 490 5.53 0.62 -23.09
CA LYS A 490 6.32 -0.53 -22.60
C LYS A 490 6.16 -0.80 -21.09
N GLU A 491 5.64 0.15 -20.33
CA GLU A 491 5.51 0.12 -18.86
C GLU A 491 4.05 0.14 -18.38
N GLU A 492 3.07 0.39 -19.24
CA GLU A 492 1.62 0.37 -18.93
C GLU A 492 1.13 -0.93 -18.27
N ALA A 493 1.82 -2.06 -18.50
CA ALA A 493 1.52 -3.33 -17.83
C ALA A 493 1.84 -3.33 -16.32
N HIS A 494 2.71 -2.44 -15.84
CA HIS A 494 3.13 -2.34 -14.44
C HIS A 494 3.26 -0.87 -13.99
N PRO A 495 2.14 -0.13 -13.80
CA PRO A 495 2.16 1.32 -13.56
C PRO A 495 3.06 1.77 -12.40
N PHE A 496 3.17 0.98 -11.32
CA PHE A 496 3.98 1.30 -10.14
C PHE A 496 5.46 0.87 -10.24
N ARG A 497 5.90 0.31 -11.37
CA ARG A 497 7.30 -0.13 -11.58
C ARG A 497 8.31 0.99 -11.34
N ILE A 498 7.98 2.23 -11.71
CA ILE A 498 8.86 3.39 -11.46
C ILE A 498 9.21 3.53 -9.97
N PHE A 499 8.24 3.37 -9.08
CA PHE A 499 8.47 3.41 -7.63
C PHE A 499 9.32 2.23 -7.16
N MET A 500 9.14 1.03 -7.72
CA MET A 500 9.96 -0.14 -7.41
C MET A 500 11.44 0.10 -7.76
N ILE A 501 11.71 0.62 -8.95
CA ILE A 501 13.08 0.96 -9.40
C ILE A 501 13.73 1.95 -8.44
N VAL A 502 13.02 3.00 -8.02
CA VAL A 502 13.56 4.00 -7.09
C VAL A 502 13.71 3.43 -5.67
N ARG A 503 12.76 2.65 -5.14
CA ARG A 503 12.88 1.94 -3.84
C ARG A 503 14.13 1.06 -3.81
N ASP A 504 14.37 0.29 -4.87
CA ASP A 504 15.49 -0.65 -4.92
C ASP A 504 16.82 0.10 -5.09
N PHE A 505 16.84 1.18 -5.86
CA PHE A 505 17.98 2.09 -5.93
C PHE A 505 18.27 2.76 -4.58
N LEU A 506 17.26 3.24 -3.84
CA LEU A 506 17.44 3.84 -2.51
C LEU A 506 18.02 2.83 -1.51
N THR A 507 17.61 1.57 -1.59
CA THR A 507 18.17 0.48 -0.78
C THR A 507 19.66 0.26 -1.07
N ILE A 508 20.07 0.38 -2.34
CA ILE A 508 21.47 0.34 -2.76
C ILE A 508 22.23 1.60 -2.29
N LEU A 509 21.62 2.78 -2.42
CA LEU A 509 22.19 4.07 -2.00
C LEU A 509 22.44 4.11 -0.48
N ASP A 510 21.48 3.66 0.33
CA ASP A 510 21.61 3.59 1.79
C ASP A 510 22.77 2.68 2.22
N ARG A 511 23.07 1.64 1.43
CA ARG A 511 24.26 0.81 1.63
C ARG A 511 25.55 1.55 1.25
N VAL A 512 25.61 2.18 0.08
CA VAL A 512 26.79 2.94 -0.37
C VAL A 512 27.10 4.11 0.56
N CYS A 513 26.10 4.82 1.07
CA CYS A 513 26.28 5.88 2.07
C CYS A 513 26.94 5.37 3.36
N LYS A 514 26.59 4.16 3.82
CA LYS A 514 27.24 3.51 4.99
C LYS A 514 28.68 3.09 4.67
N GLU A 515 28.92 2.54 3.48
CA GLU A 515 30.26 2.13 3.03
C GLU A 515 31.20 3.36 2.88
N VAL A 516 30.72 4.47 2.30
CA VAL A 516 31.44 5.75 2.21
C VAL A 516 31.63 6.40 3.59
N GLY A 517 30.66 6.31 4.49
CA GLY A 517 30.77 6.79 5.88
C GLY A 517 31.95 6.15 6.62
N MET A 518 32.04 4.82 6.60
CA MET A 518 33.16 4.08 7.20
C MET A 518 34.52 4.44 6.59
N ILE A 519 34.58 4.74 5.28
CA ILE A 519 35.81 5.17 4.61
C ILE A 519 36.23 6.57 5.11
N ASN A 520 35.29 7.51 5.22
CA ASN A 520 35.56 8.86 5.72
C ASN A 520 36.06 8.87 7.17
N GLU A 521 35.45 8.07 8.04
CA GLU A 521 35.88 7.91 9.44
C GLU A 521 37.29 7.32 9.53
N ARG A 522 37.56 6.20 8.84
CA ARG A 522 38.89 5.57 8.83
C ARG A 522 39.97 6.50 8.30
N THR A 523 39.67 7.30 7.28
CA THR A 523 40.61 8.29 6.72
C THR A 523 40.92 9.39 7.72
N THR A 524 39.91 9.87 8.45
CA THR A 524 40.06 10.90 9.49
C THR A 524 40.91 10.37 10.66
N VAL A 525 40.62 9.18 11.18
CA VAL A 525 41.39 8.53 12.25
C VAL A 525 42.84 8.24 11.82
N SER A 526 43.04 7.74 10.60
CA SER A 526 44.39 7.45 10.09
C SER A 526 45.25 8.71 9.95
N SER A 527 44.64 9.85 9.62
CA SER A 527 45.37 11.13 9.55
C SER A 527 45.68 11.73 10.93
N ALA A 528 44.91 11.39 11.97
CA ALA A 528 45.17 11.84 13.34
C ALA A 528 46.35 11.11 14.02
N HIS A 529 46.73 9.93 13.52
CA HIS A 529 47.83 9.12 14.06
C HIS A 529 49.18 9.29 13.32
N LYS A 530 49.42 10.44 12.69
CA LYS A 530 50.75 10.79 12.17
C LYS A 530 51.72 11.07 13.34
N PHE A 531 52.50 10.07 13.72
CA PHE A 531 53.56 10.21 14.72
C PHE A 531 54.57 11.32 14.34
N PRO A 532 55.06 12.12 15.30
CA PRO A 532 56.21 12.97 15.08
C PRO A 532 57.44 12.14 14.68
N VAL A 533 58.18 12.58 13.67
CA VAL A 533 59.49 12.00 13.35
C VAL A 533 60.46 12.33 14.50
N PRO A 534 61.12 11.34 15.15
CA PRO A 534 62.06 11.63 16.23
C PRO A 534 63.27 12.41 15.70
N VAL A 535 63.44 13.64 16.14
CA VAL A 535 64.66 14.42 15.88
C VAL A 535 65.77 13.85 16.76
N ASN A 536 66.79 13.24 16.15
CA ASN A 536 67.84 12.51 16.87
C ASN A 536 68.77 13.48 17.64
N PRO A 537 68.80 13.48 18.98
CA PRO A 537 69.47 14.51 19.79
C PRO A 537 70.95 14.19 20.06
N LEU A 538 71.65 13.56 19.11
CA LEU A 538 73.00 12.99 19.30
C LEU A 538 74.01 13.42 18.22
N LEU A 539 74.29 14.72 18.17
CA LEU A 539 75.59 15.26 17.75
C LEU A 539 75.98 16.37 18.73
N GLN A 540 77.01 16.14 19.54
CA GLN A 540 77.50 17.11 20.51
C GLN A 540 78.35 18.21 19.86
N GLN A 541 78.33 19.40 20.45
CA GLN A 541 79.27 20.46 20.11
C GLN A 541 80.70 20.04 20.41
N VAL A 542 81.63 20.30 19.48
CA VAL A 542 83.06 20.39 19.77
C VAL A 542 83.48 21.85 19.63
N SER A 543 83.99 22.43 20.71
CA SER A 543 84.48 23.81 20.72
C SER A 543 85.87 23.91 20.11
N GLY A 544 86.04 24.84 19.17
CA GLY A 544 87.33 25.22 18.62
C GLY A 544 87.19 26.57 17.91
N GLY A 545 87.68 27.65 18.52
CA GLY A 545 87.53 29.00 17.98
C GLY A 545 88.86 29.65 17.61
N CYS A 546 88.86 30.46 16.55
CA CYS A 546 89.77 31.60 16.40
C CYS A 546 89.36 32.55 15.25
N HIS A 547 89.32 33.84 15.56
CA HIS A 547 89.73 34.97 14.73
C HIS A 547 89.09 35.28 13.35
N ASN A 548 88.29 36.35 13.36
CA ASN A 548 88.54 37.61 12.63
C ASN A 548 88.40 37.67 11.07
N GLY A 549 87.46 38.47 10.56
CA GLY A 549 87.33 38.79 9.12
C GLY A 549 86.24 39.84 8.82
N ARG A 550 86.54 40.84 7.98
CA ARG A 550 85.71 42.02 7.66
C ARG A 550 84.68 41.79 6.53
N GLN A 551 83.53 42.49 6.65
CA GLN A 551 82.84 43.41 5.70
C GLN A 551 82.80 43.16 4.17
N HIS A 552 81.81 43.82 3.53
CA HIS A 552 81.56 44.00 2.08
C HIS A 552 80.89 42.80 1.37
N THR A 553 79.76 42.87 0.61
CA THR A 553 78.98 43.83 -0.21
C THR A 553 79.04 43.49 -1.71
N SER A 554 78.03 43.92 -2.49
CA SER A 554 77.64 43.41 -3.83
C SER A 554 76.83 42.09 -3.72
N SER A 555 75.63 41.90 -4.30
CA SER A 555 74.95 42.47 -5.48
C SER A 555 75.39 41.89 -6.82
N ASP A 556 74.37 41.67 -7.65
CA ASP A 556 74.36 41.54 -9.12
C ASP A 556 74.88 40.19 -9.68
N GLU A 557 74.35 39.60 -10.77
CA GLU A 557 73.16 39.87 -11.64
C GLU A 557 72.98 38.62 -12.57
N GLU A 558 71.99 38.61 -13.50
CA GLU A 558 72.02 37.90 -14.81
C GLU A 558 71.98 36.33 -14.83
N GLU A 559 71.47 35.62 -15.85
CA GLU A 559 70.54 35.90 -16.98
C GLU A 559 70.00 34.55 -17.54
N SER A 560 69.03 34.61 -18.48
CA SER A 560 68.79 33.66 -19.59
C SER A 560 68.21 32.25 -19.30
N SER A 561 67.21 31.76 -20.05
CA SER A 561 66.43 32.35 -21.17
C SER A 561 64.98 31.85 -21.16
#